data_AF-A0A3M0ZT81-F1
#
_entry.id   AF-A0A3M0ZT81-F1
#
_cell.length_a   1.000
_cell.length_b   1.000
_cell.length_c   1.000
_cell.angle_alpha   90.00
_cell.angle_beta   90.00
_cell.angle_gamma   90.00
#
_symmetry.space_group_name_H-M   'P 1'
#
loop_
_entity.id
_entity.type
_entity.pdbx_description
1 polymer ?
#
loop_
_entity_poly.entity_id
_entity_poly.type
_entity_poly.pdbx_seq_one_letter_code
_entity_poly.pdbx_strand_id
1 'polypeptide(L)'
;MVYLALSLSLILFMLLIHLLGIVPRARAILADTRSALAVMRDAQLSEEEKETAVQKAALAMFGAAASIIARIAVSLVLPALLVLAGAQGGMLYEESALVAAASDWVFILVASAAMIGAFFILK
;
A
#
# COMPACT_ATOMS: atom_id res chain seq x y z
N MET A 1 -5.50 -25.85 -6.21
CA MET A 1 -5.32 -24.76 -7.20
C MET A 1 -5.76 -23.41 -6.65
N VAL A 2 -6.95 -23.30 -6.03
CA VAL A 2 -7.44 -22.04 -5.43
C VAL A 2 -6.48 -21.43 -4.40
N TYR A 3 -6.08 -22.19 -3.37
CA TYR A 3 -5.15 -21.70 -2.33
C TYR A 3 -3.80 -21.25 -2.89
N LEU A 4 -3.32 -21.89 -3.96
CA LEU A 4 -2.08 -21.49 -4.64
C LEU A 4 -2.26 -20.12 -5.31
N ALA A 5 -3.36 -19.92 -6.03
CA ALA A 5 -3.67 -18.65 -6.69
C ALA A 5 -3.82 -17.50 -5.68
N LEU A 6 -4.52 -17.75 -4.56
CA LEU A 6 -4.63 -16.79 -3.45
C LEU A 6 -3.26 -16.50 -2.80
N SER A 7 -2.43 -17.53 -2.60
CA SER A 7 -1.09 -17.33 -2.03
C SER A 7 -0.20 -16.51 -2.97
N LEU A 8 -0.24 -16.80 -4.27
CA LEU A 8 0.51 -16.05 -5.29
C LEU A 8 0.02 -14.60 -5.41
N SER A 9 -1.28 -14.34 -5.29
CA SER A 9 -1.82 -12.98 -5.31
C SER A 9 -1.38 -12.18 -4.08
N LEU A 10 -1.31 -12.80 -2.91
CA LEU A 10 -0.77 -12.17 -1.69
C LEU A 10 0.74 -11.89 -1.80
N ILE A 11 1.51 -12.82 -2.35
CA ILE A 11 2.95 -12.62 -2.60
C ILE A 11 3.15 -11.46 -3.58
N LEU A 12 2.38 -11.44 -4.67
CA LEU A 12 2.42 -10.36 -5.66
C LEU A 12 2.04 -9.00 -5.04
N PHE A 13 1.01 -8.97 -4.19
CA PHE A 13 0.63 -7.78 -3.44
C PHE A 13 1.81 -7.28 -2.58
N MET A 14 2.41 -8.15 -1.76
CA MET A 14 3.56 -7.77 -0.92
C MET A 14 4.74 -7.25 -1.76
N LEU A 15 5.05 -7.94 -2.85
CA LEU A 15 6.13 -7.58 -3.76
C LEU A 15 5.88 -6.19 -4.36
N LEU A 16 4.66 -5.89 -4.79
CA LEU A 16 4.31 -4.58 -5.34
C LEU A 16 4.41 -3.47 -4.29
N ILE A 17 3.96 -3.71 -3.05
CA ILE A 17 4.13 -2.75 -1.95
C ILE A 17 5.62 -2.43 -1.72
N HIS A 18 6.48 -3.45 -1.77
CA HIS A 18 7.92 -3.31 -1.60
C HIS A 18 8.58 -2.58 -2.79
N LEU A 19 8.35 -3.04 -4.02
CA LEU A 19 8.93 -2.47 -5.24
C LEU A 19 8.47 -1.03 -5.49
N LEU A 20 7.22 -0.71 -5.16
CA LEU A 20 6.70 0.65 -5.26
C LEU A 20 7.18 1.53 -4.09
N GLY A 21 7.98 1.03 -3.15
CA GLY A 21 8.61 1.84 -2.11
C GLY A 21 7.62 2.67 -1.31
N ILE A 22 6.41 2.13 -1.04
CA ILE A 22 5.33 2.86 -0.37
C ILE A 22 5.77 3.25 1.06
N VAL A 23 6.46 2.35 1.76
CA VAL A 23 6.93 2.57 3.13
C VAL A 23 7.99 3.68 3.21
N PRO A 24 9.09 3.68 2.42
CA PRO A 24 10.03 4.79 2.37
C PRO A 24 9.35 6.14 2.06
N ARG A 25 8.40 6.17 1.13
CA ARG A 25 7.67 7.40 0.78
C ARG A 25 6.80 7.91 1.92
N ALA A 26 6.08 7.02 2.61
CA ALA A 26 5.30 7.40 3.79
C ALA A 26 6.19 7.98 4.90
N ARG A 27 7.39 7.42 5.11
CA ARG A 27 8.37 7.96 6.06
C ARG A 27 8.89 9.34 5.66
N ALA A 28 9.17 9.56 4.36
CA ALA A 28 9.60 10.86 3.86
C ALA A 28 8.52 11.94 4.10
N ILE A 29 7.26 11.63 3.81
CA ILE A 29 6.14 12.56 4.06
C ILE A 29 6.05 12.93 5.54
N LEU A 30 6.18 11.95 6.45
CA LEU A 30 6.17 12.22 7.88
C LEU A 30 7.33 13.14 8.31
N ALA A 31 8.49 13.01 7.68
CA ALA A 31 9.62 13.92 7.92
C ALA A 31 9.32 15.33 7.40
N ASP A 32 8.75 15.45 6.19
CA ASP A 32 8.36 16.73 5.58
C ASP A 32 7.28 17.45 6.41
N THR A 33 6.27 16.74 6.91
CA THR A 33 5.25 17.30 7.80
C THR A 33 5.86 17.82 9.10
N ARG A 34 6.81 17.09 9.71
CA ARG A 34 7.52 17.55 10.91
C ARG A 34 8.33 18.81 10.64
N SER A 35 8.97 18.89 9.47
CA SER A 35 9.71 20.08 9.04
C SER A 35 8.77 21.29 8.87
N ALA A 36 7.62 21.11 8.22
CA ALA A 36 6.63 22.16 8.05
C ALA A 36 6.06 22.67 9.39
N LEU A 37 5.82 21.77 10.36
CA LEU A 37 5.41 22.16 11.71
C LEU A 37 6.51 22.92 12.47
N ALA A 38 7.78 22.64 12.19
CA ALA A 38 8.89 23.39 12.77
C ALA A 38 8.95 24.84 12.26
N VAL A 39 8.68 25.04 10.96
CA VAL A 39 8.61 26.38 10.33
C VAL A 39 7.56 27.28 11.00
N MET A 40 6.39 26.73 11.34
CA MET A 40 5.35 27.51 12.04
C MET A 40 5.79 27.99 13.44
N ARG A 41 6.73 27.27 14.08
CA ARG A 41 7.24 27.59 15.42
C ARG A 41 8.46 28.50 15.40
N ASP A 42 9.00 28.80 14.23
CA ASP A 42 10.16 29.67 14.09
C ASP A 42 9.76 31.13 14.32
N ALA A 43 10.38 31.79 15.30
CA ALA A 43 10.13 33.19 15.61
C ALA A 43 10.91 34.16 14.71
N GLN A 44 11.89 33.65 13.95
CA GLN A 44 12.72 34.47 13.06
C GLN A 44 12.11 34.65 11.67
N LEU A 45 11.14 33.80 11.31
CA LEU A 45 10.43 33.90 10.03
C LEU A 45 9.26 34.88 10.11
N SER A 46 9.13 35.69 9.08
CA SER A 46 7.96 36.55 8.84
C SER A 46 6.70 35.72 8.56
N GLU A 47 5.52 36.35 8.69
CA GLU A 47 4.25 35.68 8.39
C GLU A 47 4.15 35.22 6.93
N GLU A 48 4.66 36.02 5.99
CA GLU A 48 4.65 35.70 4.55
C GLU A 48 5.56 34.50 4.21
N GLU A 49 6.73 34.39 4.86
CA GLU A 49 7.61 33.22 4.74
C GLU A 49 6.96 31.96 5.29
N LYS A 50 6.24 32.08 6.41
CA LYS A 50 5.48 30.97 7.01
C LYS A 50 4.35 30.52 6.11
N GLU A 51 3.57 31.45 5.56
CA GLU A 51 2.48 31.14 4.63
C GLU A 51 2.98 30.39 3.40
N THR A 52 4.04 30.90 2.76
CA THR A 52 4.64 30.28 1.59
C THR A 52 5.14 28.86 1.89
N ALA A 53 5.80 28.67 3.04
CA ALA A 53 6.29 27.37 3.45
C ALA A 53 5.16 26.37 3.74
N VAL A 54 4.09 26.81 4.40
CA VAL A 54 2.90 25.98 4.67
C VAL A 54 2.21 25.60 3.36
N GLN A 55 2.05 26.53 2.42
CA GLN A 55 1.43 26.26 1.12
C GLN A 55 2.24 25.22 0.32
N LYS A 56 3.57 25.38 0.28
CA LYS A 56 4.47 24.41 -0.37
C LYS A 56 4.39 23.03 0.28
N ALA A 57 4.35 22.97 1.61
CA ALA A 57 4.18 21.72 2.33
C ALA A 57 2.83 21.06 2.06
N ALA A 58 1.74 21.84 2.02
CA ALA A 58 0.41 21.34 1.69
C ALA A 58 0.36 20.72 0.29
N LEU A 59 0.91 21.40 -0.73
CA LEU A 59 1.01 20.87 -2.09
C LEU A 59 1.82 19.58 -2.16
N ALA A 60 2.95 19.52 -1.46
CA ALA A 60 3.76 18.30 -1.38
C ALA A 60 2.99 17.15 -0.72
N MET A 61 2.24 17.41 0.36
CA MET A 61 1.41 16.41 1.03
C MET A 61 0.29 15.89 0.12
N PHE A 62 -0.39 16.77 -0.64
CA PHE A 62 -1.41 16.35 -1.62
C PHE A 62 -0.82 15.48 -2.72
N GLY A 63 0.31 15.90 -3.31
CA GLY A 63 0.99 15.11 -4.35
C GLY A 63 1.44 13.75 -3.83
N ALA A 64 1.92 13.69 -2.58
CA ALA A 64 2.35 12.46 -1.96
C ALA A 64 1.16 11.53 -1.61
N ALA A 65 0.04 12.08 -1.15
CA ALA A 65 -1.20 11.33 -0.93
C ALA A 65 -1.71 10.70 -2.23
N ALA A 66 -1.79 11.47 -3.32
CA ALA A 66 -2.17 10.95 -4.63
C ALA A 66 -1.22 9.84 -5.11
N SER A 67 0.09 10.00 -4.89
CA SER A 67 1.07 8.96 -5.23
C SER A 67 0.89 7.68 -4.43
N ILE A 68 0.63 7.78 -3.12
CA ILE A 68 0.39 6.61 -2.25
C ILE A 68 -0.90 5.90 -2.69
N ILE A 69 -1.99 6.64 -2.92
CA ILE A 69 -3.26 6.08 -3.38
C ILE A 69 -3.07 5.31 -4.69
N ALA A 70 -2.40 5.92 -5.68
CA ALA A 70 -2.14 5.26 -6.95
C ALA A 70 -1.31 3.97 -6.80
N ARG A 71 -0.27 3.98 -5.95
CA ARG A 71 0.57 2.80 -5.69
C ARG A 71 -0.21 1.69 -4.99
N ILE A 72 -1.05 2.03 -4.01
CA ILE A 72 -1.93 1.07 -3.33
C ILE A 72 -2.94 0.49 -4.33
N ALA A 73 -3.55 1.33 -5.17
CA ALA A 73 -4.49 0.89 -6.20
C ALA A 73 -3.82 -0.10 -7.16
N VAL A 74 -2.63 0.20 -7.67
CA VAL A 74 -1.86 -0.73 -8.52
C VAL A 74 -1.54 -2.03 -7.77
N SER A 75 -1.12 -1.92 -6.51
CA SER A 75 -0.77 -3.08 -5.69
C SER A 75 -1.97 -3.99 -5.45
N LEU A 76 -3.19 -3.48 -5.40
CA LEU A 76 -4.42 -4.26 -5.23
C LEU A 76 -4.99 -4.78 -6.56
N VAL A 77 -5.04 -3.93 -7.58
CA VAL A 77 -5.68 -4.24 -8.86
C VAL A 77 -4.93 -5.35 -9.59
N LEU A 78 -3.60 -5.34 -9.61
CA LEU A 78 -2.82 -6.35 -10.33
C LEU A 78 -3.03 -7.77 -9.76
N PRO A 79 -2.91 -8.02 -8.45
CA PRO A 79 -3.27 -9.31 -7.85
C PRO A 79 -4.74 -9.69 -8.04
N ALA A 80 -5.68 -8.73 -7.95
CA ALA A 80 -7.09 -9.01 -8.18
C ALA A 80 -7.34 -9.49 -9.62
N LEU A 81 -6.74 -8.82 -10.61
CA LEU A 81 -6.82 -9.23 -12.02
C LEU A 81 -6.21 -10.62 -12.25
N LEU A 82 -5.10 -10.95 -11.59
CA LEU A 82 -4.51 -12.29 -11.64
C LEU A 82 -5.51 -13.36 -11.17
N VAL A 83 -6.17 -13.13 -10.03
CA VAL A 83 -7.14 -14.07 -9.47
C VAL A 83 -8.39 -14.19 -10.34
N LEU A 84 -8.90 -13.06 -10.84
CA LEU A 84 -10.08 -13.03 -11.72
C LEU A 84 -9.80 -13.70 -13.07
N ALA A 85 -8.62 -13.49 -13.65
CA ALA A 85 -8.20 -14.15 -14.87
C ALA A 85 -8.17 -15.68 -14.71
N GLY A 86 -7.76 -16.19 -13.55
CA GLY A 86 -7.81 -17.62 -13.25
C GLY A 86 -9.23 -18.20 -13.09
N ALA A 87 -10.19 -17.35 -12.71
CA ALA A 87 -11.60 -17.73 -12.57
C ALA A 87 -12.38 -17.64 -13.90
N GLN A 88 -11.96 -16.78 -14.84
CA GLN A 88 -12.68 -16.61 -16.11
C GLN A 88 -12.75 -17.93 -16.89
N GLY A 89 -13.98 -18.32 -17.27
CA GLY A 89 -14.24 -19.54 -18.02
C GLY A 89 -14.04 -20.85 -17.24
N GLY A 90 -13.85 -20.79 -15.91
CA GLY A 90 -13.59 -21.98 -15.09
C GLY A 90 -12.24 -22.64 -15.35
N MET A 91 -11.28 -21.90 -15.92
CA MET A 91 -10.00 -22.46 -16.37
C MET A 91 -9.19 -23.11 -15.24
N LEU A 92 -9.13 -22.49 -14.05
CA LEU A 92 -8.35 -23.01 -12.92
C LEU A 92 -9.19 -23.34 -11.69
N TYR A 93 -10.32 -22.64 -11.49
CA TYR A 93 -11.23 -22.84 -10.36
C TYR A 93 -12.55 -22.09 -10.56
N GLU A 94 -13.59 -22.53 -9.84
CA GLU A 94 -14.88 -21.83 -9.75
C GLU A 94 -14.83 -20.66 -8.77
N GLU A 95 -15.68 -19.65 -9.00
CA GLU A 95 -15.82 -18.49 -8.12
C GLU A 95 -16.30 -18.89 -6.71
N SER A 96 -17.21 -19.87 -6.62
CA SER A 96 -17.71 -20.43 -5.35
C SER A 96 -16.55 -21.00 -4.50
N ALA A 97 -15.64 -21.73 -5.12
CA ALA A 97 -14.47 -22.31 -4.48
C ALA A 97 -13.45 -21.24 -4.07
N LEU A 98 -13.32 -20.18 -4.86
CA LEU A 98 -12.49 -19.02 -4.52
C LEU A 98 -13.00 -18.31 -3.27
N VAL A 99 -14.30 -18.00 -3.20
CA VAL A 99 -14.92 -17.34 -2.06
C VAL A 99 -14.83 -18.20 -0.81
N ALA A 100 -15.05 -19.51 -0.94
CA ALA A 100 -14.92 -20.46 0.17
C ALA A 100 -13.48 -20.50 0.72
N ALA A 101 -12.47 -20.59 -0.15
CA ALA A 101 -11.06 -20.60 0.26
C ALA A 101 -10.60 -19.26 0.84
N ALA A 102 -11.08 -18.13 0.30
CA ALA A 102 -10.78 -16.81 0.82
C ALA A 102 -11.42 -16.55 2.20
N SER A 103 -12.51 -17.25 2.51
CA SER A 103 -13.21 -17.17 3.80
C SER A 103 -12.79 -18.26 4.78
N ASP A 104 -11.88 -19.16 4.40
CA ASP A 104 -11.35 -20.19 5.28
C ASP A 104 -10.47 -19.55 6.37
N TRP A 105 -10.88 -19.71 7.62
CA TRP A 105 -10.20 -19.13 8.78
C TRP A 105 -8.76 -19.64 8.93
N VAL A 106 -8.47 -20.89 8.55
CA VAL A 106 -7.12 -21.45 8.62
C VAL A 106 -6.22 -20.72 7.64
N PHE A 107 -6.69 -20.58 6.39
CA PHE A 107 -5.97 -19.84 5.36
C PHE A 107 -5.75 -18.38 5.76
N ILE A 108 -6.78 -17.70 6.25
CA ILE A 108 -6.67 -16.30 6.71
C ILE A 108 -5.59 -16.17 7.79
N LEU A 109 -5.59 -17.04 8.80
CA LEU A 109 -4.59 -16.99 9.88
C LEU A 109 -3.18 -17.24 9.37
N VAL A 110 -2.97 -18.32 8.61
CA VAL A 110 -1.65 -18.71 8.10
C VAL A 110 -1.11 -17.65 7.15
N ALA A 111 -1.92 -17.20 6.20
CA ALA A 111 -1.53 -16.19 5.23
C ALA A 111 -1.23 -14.85 5.91
N SER A 112 -2.05 -14.44 6.89
CA SER A 112 -1.80 -13.21 7.65
C SER A 112 -0.49 -13.28 8.43
N ALA A 113 -0.23 -14.38 9.14
CA ALA A 113 1.02 -14.58 9.88
C ALA A 113 2.24 -14.57 8.93
N ALA A 114 2.14 -15.26 7.79
CA ALA A 114 3.20 -15.28 6.78
C ALA A 114 3.46 -13.89 6.20
N MET A 115 2.42 -13.12 5.89
CA MET A 115 2.53 -11.78 5.33
C MET A 115 3.10 -10.77 6.33
N ILE A 116 2.71 -10.86 7.61
CA ILE A 116 3.32 -10.08 8.68
C ILE A 116 4.81 -10.42 8.78
N GLY A 117 5.17 -11.71 8.80
CA GLY A 117 6.56 -12.16 8.83
C GLY A 117 7.37 -11.63 7.64
N ALA A 118 6.84 -11.76 6.42
CA ALA A 118 7.46 -11.25 5.21
C ALA A 118 7.66 -9.73 5.25
N PHE A 119 6.69 -8.98 5.77
CA PHE A 119 6.80 -7.53 5.90
C PHE A 119 7.97 -7.10 6.81
N PHE A 120 8.25 -7.83 7.88
CA PHE A 120 9.39 -7.53 8.75
C PHE A 120 10.74 -7.87 8.10
N ILE A 121 10.78 -8.86 7.22
CA ILE A 121 12.00 -9.24 6.48
C ILE A 121 12.29 -8.26 5.33
N LEU A 122 11.24 -7.77 4.67
CA LEU A 122 11.32 -6.87 3.51
C LEU A 122 11.44 -5.38 3.86
N LYS A 123 11.47 -5.05 5.16
CA LYS A 123 11.54 -3.69 5.70
C LYS A 123 12.96 -3.15 5.71
#